data_AF-A0A927L5K8-F1
#
_entry.id   AF-A0A927L5K8-F1
#
_cell.length_a   1.000
_cell.length_b   1.000
_cell.length_c   1.000
_cell.angle_alpha   90.00
_cell.angle_beta   90.00
_cell.angle_gamma   90.00
#
_symmetry.space_group_name_H-M   'P 1'
#
loop_
_entity.id
_entity.type
_entity.pdbx_description
1 polymer ?
#
loop_
_entity_poly.entity_id
_entity_poly.type
_entity_poly.pdbx_seq_one_letter_code
_entity_poly.pdbx_strand_id
1 'polypeptide(L)'
;MAATGALAGLLAGCGIRATQVPTDFGPAPSMVPCELSATDLSPQATPAGVPVEVFLLCSGALVRVNRSVQVAEGTEEAQRRVVVAQGLLDALAGDPSEVEDEAGYSTAVPPGLTVTGPSPGDPEDTLRLSTSPDSLPQYALAQIVCTFADSAAAGDNGSVVLGSTSAESLRRYECTQETESSPGEGNPPSEEINGS
;
A
#
# COMPACT_ATOMS: atom_id res chain seq x y z
N MET A 1 8.72 73.58 61.81
CA MET A 1 7.65 73.49 60.79
C MET A 1 8.26 72.74 59.61
N ALA A 2 8.07 71.41 59.49
CA ALA A 2 6.99 70.75 58.74
C ALA A 2 6.95 71.25 57.28
N ALA A 3 7.05 70.44 56.22
CA ALA A 3 6.30 69.22 55.99
C ALA A 3 6.98 68.25 54.99
N THR A 4 6.62 66.99 55.19
CA THR A 4 6.86 65.75 54.47
C THR A 4 6.26 65.72 53.06
N GLY A 5 6.82 64.90 52.17
CA GLY A 5 6.19 64.52 50.90
C GLY A 5 7.01 63.54 50.07
N ALA A 6 7.17 62.29 50.55
CA ALA A 6 7.77 61.20 49.78
C ALA A 6 6.68 60.48 48.97
N LEU A 7 6.80 60.51 47.64
CA LEU A 7 5.97 59.75 46.70
C LEU A 7 6.63 58.39 46.46
N ALA A 8 6.05 57.31 47.01
CA ALA A 8 6.46 55.93 46.72
C ALA A 8 5.32 55.20 46.01
N GLY A 9 5.39 55.14 44.68
CA GLY A 9 4.51 54.32 43.85
C GLY A 9 4.93 52.86 43.92
N LEU A 10 4.21 52.04 44.69
CA LEU A 10 4.37 50.60 44.73
C LEU A 10 3.63 49.96 43.55
N LEU A 11 4.34 49.76 42.44
CA LEU A 11 3.92 48.86 41.36
C LEU A 11 4.06 47.41 41.84
N ALA A 12 3.02 46.88 42.48
CA ALA A 12 2.91 45.45 42.77
C ALA A 12 2.59 44.71 41.46
N GLY A 13 3.64 44.36 40.69
CA GLY A 13 3.52 43.43 39.58
C GLY A 13 3.25 42.02 40.13
N CYS A 14 2.12 41.43 39.76
CA CYS A 14 1.88 40.00 39.95
C CYS A 14 2.90 39.24 39.09
N GLY A 15 3.98 38.78 39.71
CA GLY A 15 5.05 38.06 39.05
C GLY A 15 4.55 36.76 38.45
N ILE A 16 4.42 36.70 37.13
CA ILE A 16 4.27 35.44 36.41
C ILE A 16 5.62 34.72 36.54
N ARG A 17 5.70 33.72 37.42
CA ARG A 17 6.80 32.76 37.39
C ARG A 17 6.67 32.00 36.08
N ALA A 18 7.65 32.15 35.19
CA ALA A 18 7.80 31.26 34.06
C ALA A 18 7.93 29.83 34.62
N THR A 19 6.90 29.01 34.44
CA THR A 19 7.01 27.57 34.62
C THR A 19 7.83 27.07 33.45
N GLN A 20 9.14 27.01 33.65
CA GLN A 20 10.06 26.35 32.73
C GLN A 20 9.72 24.86 32.79
N VAL A 21 8.93 24.40 31.83
CA VAL A 21 8.79 22.97 31.60
C VAL A 21 10.13 22.50 31.03
N PRO A 22 10.79 21.47 31.59
CA PRO A 22 11.93 20.85 30.94
C PRO A 22 11.46 20.32 29.60
N THR A 23 11.69 21.06 28.52
CA THR A 23 11.44 20.57 27.17
C THR A 23 12.59 19.66 26.79
N ASP A 24 12.61 18.48 27.40
CA ASP A 24 13.30 17.31 26.88
C ASP A 24 12.42 16.72 25.78
N PHE A 25 12.21 17.49 24.71
CA PHE A 25 11.88 16.87 23.44
C PHE A 25 13.22 16.35 22.95
N GLY A 26 13.50 15.06 23.20
CA GLY A 26 14.60 14.37 22.53
C GLY A 26 14.60 14.68 21.02
N PRO A 27 15.71 14.43 20.31
CA PRO A 27 15.80 14.78 18.89
C PRO A 27 14.53 14.36 18.16
N ALA A 28 13.94 15.27 17.38
CA ALA A 28 12.75 14.96 16.60
C ALA A 28 13.02 13.64 15.84
N PRO A 29 12.11 12.65 15.92
CA PRO A 29 12.32 11.39 15.24
C PRO A 29 12.52 11.71 13.76
N SER A 30 13.71 11.39 13.25
CA SER A 30 13.95 11.39 11.82
C SER A 30 13.22 10.16 11.31
N MET A 31 11.96 10.31 10.92
CA MET A 31 11.22 9.23 10.29
C MET A 31 11.84 9.03 8.91
N VAL A 32 12.58 7.93 8.76
CA VAL A 32 13.05 7.52 7.44
C VAL A 32 11.79 7.20 6.65
N PRO A 33 11.59 7.81 5.46
CA PRO A 33 10.44 7.48 4.64
C PRO A 33 10.45 5.98 4.35
N CYS A 34 9.25 5.40 4.21
CA CYS A 34 9.10 3.98 3.92
C CYS A 34 9.55 3.02 5.05
N GLU A 35 9.70 3.50 6.29
CA GLU A 35 9.88 2.63 7.45
C GLU A 35 8.63 2.65 8.33
N LEU A 36 7.90 1.53 8.34
CA LEU A 36 6.85 1.26 9.32
C LEU A 36 7.39 0.27 10.34
N SER A 37 7.37 0.63 11.63
CA SER A 37 7.71 -0.35 12.67
C SER A 37 6.56 -1.35 12.80
N ALA A 38 6.85 -2.62 13.13
CA ALA A 38 5.81 -3.65 13.34
C ALA A 38 4.72 -3.26 14.38
N THR A 39 5.01 -2.25 15.23
CA THR A 39 4.06 -1.67 16.18
C THR A 39 3.07 -0.68 15.53
N ASP A 40 3.48 0.04 14.49
CA ASP A 40 2.65 0.94 13.68
C ASP A 40 1.68 0.17 12.76
N LEU A 41 1.98 -1.11 12.52
CA LEU A 41 1.10 -2.07 11.84
C LEU A 41 -0.01 -2.62 12.75
N SER A 42 -0.19 -2.07 13.96
CA SER A 42 -1.31 -2.45 14.82
C SER A 42 -2.60 -2.26 14.02
N PRO A 43 -3.38 -3.32 13.74
CA PRO A 43 -4.51 -3.25 12.84
C PRO A 43 -5.48 -2.22 13.38
N GLN A 44 -5.57 -1.07 12.70
CA GLN A 44 -6.54 -0.03 12.96
C GLN A 44 -7.93 -0.68 12.84
N ALA A 45 -8.46 -1.09 13.99
CA ALA A 45 -9.80 -1.61 14.27
C ALA A 45 -10.60 -2.06 13.03
N THR A 46 -10.10 -3.06 12.30
CA THR A 46 -10.86 -3.76 11.26
C THR A 46 -11.18 -5.16 11.80
N PRO A 47 -12.44 -5.61 11.77
CA PRO A 47 -12.81 -6.89 12.36
C PRO A 47 -12.15 -8.04 11.59
N ALA A 48 -11.38 -8.88 12.28
CA ALA A 48 -10.96 -10.24 11.89
C ALA A 48 -10.71 -10.50 10.37
N GLY A 49 -9.85 -9.70 9.72
CA GLY A 49 -9.38 -9.97 8.36
C GLY A 49 -8.15 -10.90 8.32
N VAL A 50 -7.91 -11.56 7.20
CA VAL A 50 -6.69 -12.35 6.95
C VAL A 50 -5.56 -11.38 6.59
N PRO A 51 -4.38 -11.46 7.24
CA PRO A 51 -3.24 -10.63 6.85
C PRO A 51 -2.75 -11.05 5.46
N VAL A 52 -2.52 -10.06 4.61
CA VAL A 52 -1.95 -10.21 3.27
C VAL A 52 -0.84 -9.20 3.07
N GLU A 53 -0.01 -9.44 2.07
CA GLU A 53 1.07 -8.55 1.67
C GLU A 53 0.74 -7.94 0.31
N VAL A 54 0.91 -6.62 0.21
CA VAL A 54 0.74 -5.84 -1.01
C VAL A 54 1.95 -4.96 -1.24
N PHE A 55 2.22 -4.59 -2.49
CA PHE A 55 3.35 -3.73 -2.83
C PHE A 55 2.88 -2.29 -3.08
N LEU A 56 3.21 -1.39 -2.16
CA LEU A 56 2.93 0.05 -2.28
C LEU A 56 4.14 0.80 -2.82
N LEU A 57 3.90 1.97 -3.42
CA LEU A 57 4.96 2.87 -3.84
C LEU A 57 5.49 3.64 -2.64
N CYS A 58 6.80 3.71 -2.52
CA CYS A 58 7.44 4.63 -1.60
C CYS A 58 8.82 5.03 -2.12
N SER A 59 9.08 6.34 -2.17
CA SER A 59 10.33 6.92 -2.73
C SER A 59 10.68 6.43 -4.14
N GLY A 60 9.68 6.07 -4.95
CA GLY A 60 9.85 5.61 -6.33
C GLY A 60 10.07 4.10 -6.50
N ALA A 61 10.19 3.34 -5.41
CA ALA A 61 10.29 1.88 -5.42
C ALA A 61 9.00 1.23 -4.90
N LEU A 62 8.85 -0.07 -5.13
CA LEU A 62 7.83 -0.91 -4.53
C LEU A 62 8.33 -1.44 -3.17
N VAL A 63 7.48 -1.32 -2.16
CA VAL A 63 7.77 -1.78 -0.80
C VAL A 63 6.60 -2.61 -0.32
N ARG A 64 6.91 -3.77 0.26
CA ARG A 64 5.93 -4.70 0.82
C ARG A 64 5.30 -4.11 2.09
N VAL A 65 3.98 -4.13 2.17
CA VAL A 65 3.22 -3.69 3.34
C VAL A 65 2.14 -4.71 3.68
N ASN A 66 1.94 -4.95 4.97
CA ASN A 66 0.91 -5.83 5.48
C ASN A 66 -0.44 -5.10 5.51
N ARG A 67 -1.44 -5.68 4.87
CA ARG A 67 -2.84 -5.25 4.91
C ARG A 67 -3.73 -6.38 5.42
N SER A 68 -4.98 -6.06 5.74
CA SER A 68 -5.99 -7.04 6.11
C SER A 68 -7.05 -7.11 5.01
N VAL A 69 -7.39 -8.33 4.56
CA VAL A 69 -8.48 -8.57 3.62
C VAL A 69 -9.56 -9.43 4.24
N GLN A 70 -10.80 -9.14 3.88
CA GLN A 70 -11.92 -10.01 4.21
C GLN A 70 -11.94 -11.13 3.18
N VAL A 71 -11.66 -12.36 3.60
CA VAL A 71 -11.78 -13.53 2.72
C VAL A 71 -13.15 -14.15 2.97
N ALA A 72 -13.99 -14.21 1.94
CA ALA A 72 -15.24 -14.96 2.02
C ALA A 72 -14.92 -16.46 2.09
N GLU A 73 -15.45 -17.16 3.10
CA GLU A 73 -15.24 -18.60 3.26
C GLU A 73 -16.09 -19.40 2.25
N GLY A 74 -15.49 -20.45 1.68
CA GLY A 74 -16.21 -21.52 0.99
C GLY A 74 -16.37 -21.35 -0.52
N THR A 75 -15.34 -21.75 -1.28
CA THR A 75 -15.43 -21.96 -2.74
C THR A 75 -14.45 -23.06 -3.21
N GLU A 76 -14.67 -23.60 -4.41
CA GLU A 76 -13.73 -24.51 -5.11
C GLU A 76 -12.36 -23.84 -5.31
N GLU A 77 -11.25 -24.59 -5.43
CA GLU A 77 -9.87 -24.02 -5.41
C GLU A 77 -9.63 -22.88 -6.41
N ALA A 78 -10.10 -23.02 -7.65
CA ALA A 78 -10.00 -21.97 -8.66
C ALA A 78 -10.80 -20.71 -8.28
N GLN A 79 -11.99 -20.89 -7.69
CA GLN A 79 -12.80 -19.78 -7.19
C GLN A 79 -12.14 -19.12 -5.95
N ARG A 80 -11.45 -19.90 -5.09
CA ARG A 80 -10.67 -19.35 -3.98
C ARG A 80 -9.54 -18.44 -4.47
N ARG A 81 -8.79 -18.85 -5.50
CA ARG A 81 -7.73 -18.00 -6.09
C ARG A 81 -8.26 -16.65 -6.56
N VAL A 82 -9.39 -16.64 -7.27
CA VAL A 82 -10.00 -15.40 -7.76
C VAL A 82 -10.49 -14.51 -6.61
N VAL A 83 -11.10 -15.10 -5.57
CA VAL A 83 -11.52 -14.35 -4.38
C VAL A 83 -10.32 -13.71 -3.67
N VAL A 84 -9.21 -14.46 -3.52
CA VAL A 84 -7.97 -13.91 -2.95
C VAL A 84 -7.39 -12.81 -3.83
N ALA A 85 -7.33 -13.02 -5.15
CA ALA A 85 -6.85 -12.01 -6.10
C ALA A 85 -7.68 -10.73 -6.04
N GLN A 86 -9.01 -10.83 -5.96
CA GLN A 86 -9.86 -9.65 -5.81
C GLN A 86 -9.61 -8.95 -4.47
N GLY A 87 -9.51 -9.70 -3.36
CA GLY A 87 -9.20 -9.11 -2.06
C GLY A 87 -7.85 -8.39 -2.03
N LEU A 88 -6.81 -8.97 -2.64
CA LEU A 88 -5.50 -8.33 -2.80
C LEU A 88 -5.58 -7.07 -3.65
N LEU A 89 -6.35 -7.09 -4.75
CA LEU A 89 -6.54 -5.94 -5.61
C LEU A 89 -7.28 -4.81 -4.90
N ASP A 90 -8.31 -5.13 -4.12
CA ASP A 90 -9.06 -4.17 -3.31
C ASP A 90 -8.17 -3.56 -2.21
N ALA A 91 -7.35 -4.38 -1.54
CA ALA A 91 -6.40 -3.88 -0.54
C ALA A 91 -5.32 -2.99 -1.16
N LEU A 92 -4.83 -3.33 -2.35
CA LEU A 92 -3.79 -2.58 -3.07
C LEU A 92 -4.32 -1.26 -3.65
N ALA A 93 -5.57 -1.23 -4.12
CA ALA A 93 -6.22 -0.04 -4.65
C ALA A 93 -6.85 0.85 -3.57
N GLY A 94 -6.95 0.35 -2.33
CA GLY A 94 -7.41 1.13 -1.20
C GLY A 94 -6.45 2.26 -0.84
N ASP A 95 -7.00 3.37 -0.36
CA ASP A 95 -6.18 4.49 0.11
C ASP A 95 -5.18 4.02 1.19
N PRO A 96 -3.95 4.56 1.19
CA PRO A 96 -3.04 4.41 2.33
C PRO A 96 -3.73 4.79 3.63
N SER A 97 -3.50 4.02 4.69
CA SER A 97 -3.90 4.44 6.04
C SER A 97 -3.17 5.73 6.44
N GLU A 98 -3.67 6.43 7.46
CA GLU A 98 -3.04 7.69 7.93
C GLU A 98 -1.55 7.51 8.26
N VAL A 99 -1.17 6.36 8.82
CA VAL A 99 0.22 6.02 9.15
C VAL A 99 1.06 5.78 7.90
N GLU A 100 0.50 5.09 6.90
CA GLU A 100 1.18 4.85 5.63
C GLU A 100 1.34 6.14 4.82
N ASP A 101 0.33 7.02 4.81
CA ASP A 101 0.39 8.32 4.15
C ASP A 101 1.45 9.23 4.80
N GLU A 102 1.50 9.28 6.14
CA GLU A 102 2.53 10.04 6.86
C GLU A 102 3.96 9.49 6.61
N ALA A 103 4.08 8.18 6.37
CA ALA A 103 5.33 7.53 5.99
C ALA A 103 5.67 7.65 4.48
N GLY A 104 4.79 8.24 3.67
CA GLY A 104 5.01 8.52 2.25
C GLY A 104 4.65 7.38 1.29
N TYR A 105 3.87 6.40 1.74
CA TYR A 105 3.36 5.34 0.88
C TYR A 105 2.20 5.82 0.02
N SER A 106 2.11 5.30 -1.20
CA SER A 106 1.02 5.59 -2.13
C SER A 106 0.69 4.39 -3.01
N THR A 107 -0.46 4.44 -3.68
CA THR A 107 -0.85 3.48 -4.71
C THR A 107 -1.15 4.20 -6.03
N ALA A 108 -0.70 3.62 -7.13
CA ALA A 108 -1.05 4.04 -8.48
C ALA A 108 -2.22 3.21 -9.06
N VAL A 109 -2.67 2.17 -8.35
CA VAL A 109 -3.72 1.27 -8.82
C VAL A 109 -5.08 1.98 -8.76
N PRO A 110 -5.80 2.10 -9.89
CA PRO A 110 -7.11 2.74 -9.90
C PRO A 110 -8.13 1.97 -9.02
N PRO A 111 -8.96 2.67 -8.25
CA PRO A 111 -10.03 2.01 -7.49
C PRO A 111 -11.06 1.38 -8.44
N GLY A 112 -11.69 0.30 -7.98
CA GLY A 112 -12.74 -0.38 -8.74
C GLY A 112 -12.26 -1.25 -9.90
N LEU A 113 -10.95 -1.50 -10.02
CA LEU A 113 -10.45 -2.56 -10.87
C LEU A 113 -10.95 -3.91 -10.33
N THR A 114 -11.39 -4.79 -11.22
CA THR A 114 -11.89 -6.12 -10.84
C THR A 114 -11.11 -7.21 -11.54
N VAL A 115 -11.10 -8.39 -10.93
CA VAL A 115 -10.45 -9.59 -11.44
C VAL A 115 -11.43 -10.75 -11.53
N THR A 116 -11.37 -11.46 -12.64
CA THR A 116 -12.08 -12.73 -12.84
C THR A 116 -11.08 -13.86 -13.08
N GLY A 117 -11.57 -15.09 -12.98
CA GLY A 117 -10.79 -16.27 -13.34
C GLY A 117 -10.60 -16.46 -14.85
N PRO A 118 -10.05 -17.62 -15.25
CA PRO A 118 -9.83 -17.98 -16.65
C PRO A 118 -11.14 -18.02 -17.45
N SER A 119 -11.04 -17.64 -18.72
CA SER A 119 -12.02 -17.92 -19.78
C SER A 119 -11.79 -19.33 -20.37
N PRO A 120 -12.76 -19.90 -21.11
CA PRO A 120 -12.57 -21.18 -21.77
C PRO A 120 -11.32 -21.17 -22.70
N GLY A 121 -10.39 -22.09 -22.48
CA GLY A 121 -9.12 -22.20 -23.22
C GLY A 121 -7.92 -21.53 -22.53
N ASP A 122 -8.16 -20.77 -21.46
CA ASP A 122 -7.08 -20.18 -20.68
C ASP A 122 -6.41 -21.23 -19.76
N PRO A 123 -5.11 -21.02 -19.44
CA PRO A 123 -4.48 -21.67 -18.29
C PRO A 123 -5.26 -21.46 -16.99
N GLU A 124 -5.27 -22.46 -16.11
CA GLU A 124 -6.07 -22.48 -14.87
C GLU A 124 -5.69 -21.41 -13.83
N ASP A 125 -4.48 -20.86 -13.93
CA ASP A 125 -3.90 -19.81 -13.08
C ASP A 125 -4.11 -18.40 -13.65
N THR A 126 -4.84 -18.27 -14.76
CA THR A 126 -5.09 -16.97 -15.40
C THR A 126 -5.99 -16.08 -14.55
N LEU A 127 -5.57 -14.84 -14.39
CA LEU A 127 -6.38 -13.76 -13.82
C LEU A 127 -6.69 -12.72 -14.91
N ARG A 128 -7.98 -12.41 -15.10
CA ARG A 128 -8.43 -11.43 -16.10
C ARG A 128 -8.88 -10.15 -15.43
N LEU A 129 -8.21 -9.05 -15.75
CA LEU A 129 -8.52 -7.72 -15.22
C LEU A 129 -9.62 -7.04 -16.05
N SER A 130 -10.45 -6.22 -15.40
CA SER A 130 -11.46 -5.41 -16.09
C SER A 130 -10.88 -4.35 -17.03
N THR A 131 -9.62 -3.96 -16.81
CA THR A 131 -8.82 -3.12 -17.71
C THR A 131 -7.68 -3.94 -18.28
N SER A 132 -7.36 -3.73 -19.57
CA SER A 132 -6.20 -4.41 -20.18
C SER A 132 -4.91 -4.07 -19.43
N PRO A 133 -4.04 -5.04 -19.11
CA PRO A 133 -2.74 -4.78 -18.51
C PRO A 133 -1.93 -3.70 -19.24
N ASP A 134 -1.93 -3.73 -20.58
CA ASP A 134 -1.19 -2.76 -21.41
C ASP A 134 -1.79 -1.34 -21.38
N SER A 135 -3.01 -1.19 -20.87
CA SER A 135 -3.69 0.11 -20.72
C SER A 135 -3.54 0.69 -19.31
N LEU A 136 -2.96 -0.06 -18.36
CA LEU A 136 -2.73 0.43 -17.01
C LEU A 136 -1.50 1.35 -16.97
N PRO A 137 -1.47 2.35 -16.06
CA PRO A 137 -0.23 3.07 -15.78
C PRO A 137 0.90 2.11 -15.39
N GLN A 138 2.13 2.37 -15.83
CA GLN A 138 3.29 1.51 -15.57
C GLN A 138 3.45 1.13 -14.09
N TYR A 139 3.35 2.11 -13.19
CA TYR A 139 3.44 1.89 -11.75
C TYR A 139 2.30 1.01 -11.23
N ALA A 140 1.08 1.20 -11.75
CA ALA A 140 -0.07 0.38 -11.38
C ALA A 140 0.11 -1.07 -11.82
N LEU A 141 0.59 -1.29 -13.06
CA LEU A 141 0.86 -2.63 -13.56
C LEU A 141 1.95 -3.31 -12.74
N ALA A 142 3.04 -2.61 -12.41
CA ALA A 142 4.11 -3.15 -11.57
C ALA A 142 3.61 -3.54 -10.16
N GLN A 143 2.82 -2.68 -9.50
CA GLN A 143 2.23 -2.99 -8.21
C GLN A 143 1.32 -4.23 -8.24
N ILE A 144 0.47 -4.34 -9.27
CA ILE A 144 -0.43 -5.50 -9.44
C ILE A 144 0.38 -6.77 -9.67
N VAL A 145 1.37 -6.73 -10.57
CA VAL A 145 2.21 -7.89 -10.89
C VAL A 145 2.96 -8.37 -9.65
N CYS A 146 3.63 -7.49 -8.92
CA CYS A 146 4.40 -7.87 -7.73
C CYS A 146 3.51 -8.37 -6.59
N THR A 147 2.35 -7.74 -6.38
CA THR A 147 1.38 -8.21 -5.37
C THR A 147 0.83 -9.59 -5.70
N PHE A 148 0.44 -9.85 -6.95
CA PHE A 148 -0.10 -11.16 -7.30
C PHE A 148 0.99 -12.24 -7.34
N ALA A 149 2.16 -11.95 -7.90
CA ALA A 149 3.29 -12.88 -8.02
C ALA A 149 3.82 -13.37 -6.66
N ASP A 150 3.78 -12.53 -5.62
CA ASP A 150 4.22 -12.89 -4.26
C ASP A 150 3.11 -13.55 -3.41
N SER A 151 1.91 -13.71 -3.97
CA SER A 151 0.74 -14.20 -3.24
C SER A 151 0.33 -15.62 -3.62
N ALA A 152 -0.59 -16.18 -2.84
CA ALA A 152 -1.26 -17.44 -3.18
C ALA A 152 -2.15 -17.36 -4.45
N ALA A 153 -2.32 -16.17 -5.04
CA ALA A 153 -2.99 -15.99 -6.33
C ALA A 153 -2.04 -16.22 -7.53
N ALA A 154 -0.73 -16.30 -7.29
CA ALA A 154 0.26 -16.62 -8.33
C ALA A 154 0.11 -18.05 -8.85
N GLY A 155 0.61 -18.26 -10.08
CA GLY A 155 1.05 -19.58 -10.51
C GLY A 155 2.43 -19.92 -9.91
N ASP A 156 3.10 -20.93 -10.45
CA ASP A 156 4.46 -21.27 -10.02
C ASP A 156 5.48 -20.15 -10.33
N ASN A 157 6.52 -20.04 -9.50
CA ASN A 157 7.78 -19.29 -9.74
C ASN A 157 7.74 -17.75 -9.67
N GLY A 158 6.90 -17.13 -8.84
CA GLY A 158 6.94 -15.66 -8.69
C GLY A 158 6.48 -14.91 -9.95
N SER A 159 5.58 -15.53 -10.70
CA SER A 159 5.01 -14.99 -11.93
C SER A 159 3.49 -15.05 -11.88
N VAL A 160 2.83 -14.20 -12.66
CA VAL A 160 1.36 -14.16 -12.76
C VAL A 160 0.93 -14.09 -14.22
N VAL A 161 -0.06 -14.89 -14.59
CA VAL A 161 -0.68 -14.85 -15.93
C VAL A 161 -1.84 -13.86 -15.89
N LEU A 162 -1.70 -12.75 -16.62
CA LEU A 162 -2.70 -11.70 -16.71
C LEU A 162 -3.28 -11.59 -18.12
N GLY A 163 -4.58 -11.33 -18.17
CA GLY A 163 -5.30 -10.94 -19.37
C GLY A 163 -6.31 -9.83 -19.07
N SER A 164 -7.10 -9.48 -20.09
CA SER A 164 -8.26 -8.59 -19.93
C SER A 164 -9.56 -9.38 -20.04
N THR A 165 -10.64 -8.95 -19.38
CA THR A 165 -11.99 -9.47 -19.67
C THR A 165 -12.49 -9.11 -21.08
N SER A 166 -11.83 -8.15 -21.75
CA SER A 166 -12.21 -7.64 -23.07
C SER A 166 -11.33 -8.11 -24.23
N ALA A 167 -10.26 -8.86 -23.97
CA ALA A 167 -9.28 -9.29 -24.97
C ALA A 167 -8.80 -10.71 -24.70
N GLU A 168 -8.52 -11.46 -25.77
CA GLU A 168 -8.10 -12.86 -25.66
C GLU A 168 -6.63 -13.02 -25.26
N SER A 169 -5.79 -12.01 -25.55
CA SER A 169 -4.34 -12.07 -25.30
C SER A 169 -4.01 -12.23 -23.81
N LEU A 170 -3.13 -13.19 -23.53
CA LEU A 170 -2.59 -13.46 -22.20
C LEU A 170 -1.08 -13.21 -22.19
N ARG A 171 -0.59 -12.69 -21.07
CA ARG A 171 0.84 -12.52 -20.82
C ARG A 171 1.18 -13.03 -19.44
N ARG A 172 2.31 -13.73 -19.32
CA ARG A 172 2.93 -14.03 -18.03
C ARG A 172 3.87 -12.91 -17.67
N TYR A 173 3.65 -12.30 -16.53
CA TYR A 173 4.46 -11.21 -15.99
C TYR A 173 5.31 -11.72 -14.84
N GLU A 174 6.51 -11.16 -14.72
CA GLU A 174 7.43 -11.45 -13.61
C GLU A 174 7.62 -10.21 -12.73
N CYS A 175 7.60 -10.42 -11.42
CA CYS A 175 8.08 -9.42 -10.47
C CYS A 175 9.57 -9.65 -10.25
N THR A 176 10.40 -8.92 -10.99
CA THR A 176 11.85 -8.95 -10.81
C THR A 176 12.27 -7.89 -9.80
N GLN A 177 13.49 -8.00 -9.27
CA GLN A 177 14.02 -6.93 -8.42
C GLN A 177 14.08 -5.58 -9.13
N GLU A 178 14.28 -5.54 -10.44
CA GLU A 178 14.22 -4.28 -11.21
C GLU A 178 12.80 -3.72 -11.26
N THR A 179 11.79 -4.58 -11.42
CA THR A 179 10.37 -4.19 -11.32
C THR A 179 10.06 -3.59 -9.95
N GLU A 180 10.65 -4.13 -8.88
CA GLU A 180 10.47 -3.60 -7.52
C GLU A 180 11.25 -2.30 -7.28
N SER A 181 12.52 -2.21 -7.69
CA SER A 181 13.34 -1.02 -7.44
C SER A 181 12.99 0.16 -8.34
N SER A 182 12.49 -0.12 -9.54
CA SER A 182 12.31 0.85 -10.63
C SER A 182 11.00 0.67 -11.40
N PRO A 183 9.82 0.57 -10.74
CA PRO A 183 8.51 0.25 -11.35
C PRO A 183 8.02 1.24 -12.42
N GLY A 184 8.71 2.38 -12.58
CA GLY A 184 8.40 3.42 -13.54
C GLY A 184 9.30 3.47 -14.78
N GLU A 185 10.32 2.62 -14.89
CA GLU A 185 11.25 2.64 -16.02
C GLU A 185 10.77 1.82 -17.23
N GLY A 186 9.74 1.00 -17.05
CA GLY A 186 9.11 0.22 -18.10
C GLY A 186 8.03 -0.70 -17.56
N ASN A 187 7.40 -1.46 -18.46
CA ASN A 187 6.48 -2.52 -18.05
C ASN A 187 7.26 -3.68 -17.43
N PRO A 188 6.67 -4.40 -16.46
CA PRO A 188 7.27 -5.63 -15.93
C PRO A 188 7.57 -6.61 -17.08
N PRO A 189 8.69 -7.36 -17.01
CA PRO A 189 9.03 -8.37 -18.01
C PRO A 189 7.86 -9.32 -18.24
N SER A 190 7.55 -9.59 -19.51
CA SER A 190 6.45 -10.49 -19.86
C SER A 190 6.63 -11.25 -21.16
N GLU A 191 6.01 -12.42 -21.20
CA GLU A 191 5.95 -13.30 -22.38
C GLU A 191 4.48 -13.56 -22.75
N GLU A 192 4.18 -13.55 -24.06
CA GLU A 192 2.85 -13.92 -24.54
C GLU A 192 2.60 -15.40 -24.32
N ILE A 193 1.41 -15.72 -23.80
CA ILE A 193 0.96 -17.10 -23.63
C ILE A 193 -0.16 -17.36 -24.62
N ASN A 194 0.01 -18.43 -25.40
CA ASN A 194 -1.07 -18.95 -26.23
C ASN A 194 -2.00 -19.81 -25.36
N GLY A 195 -3.32 -19.57 -25.48
CA GLY A 195 -4.33 -20.44 -24.88
C GLY A 195 -4.15 -21.88 -25.35
N SER A 196 -4.48 -22.84 -24.48
CA SER A 196 -4.29 -24.28 -24.72
C SER A 196 -5.44 -24.90 -25.52
#